data_AF-A0A914KAV1-F1
#
_entry.id   AF-A0A914KAV1-F1
#
_cell.length_a   1.000
_cell.length_b   1.000
_cell.length_c   1.000
_cell.angle_alpha   90.00
_cell.angle_beta   90.00
_cell.angle_gamma   90.00
#
_symmetry.space_group_name_H-M   'P 1'
#
loop_
_entity.id
_entity.type
_entity.pdbx_description
1 polymer ?
#
loop_
_entity_poly.entity_id
_entity_poly.type
_entity_poly.pdbx_seq_one_letter_code
_entity_poly.pdbx_strand_id
1 'polypeptide(L)'
;MRAVADLVKNPLVCIHNLEKWPKTLLQNLTSNCTVKEDFITIQEEESLLKEIEPHMKRLRYEKSHWDDAIYLYREREQRRWNKENELILKRIMDISFPPDAAHLGYIHILDLHKDGCIKPHIDSIRYCGDVISGVSLMSDSVMRLRHKDEKDVLIADLFLKRRSLYKLTGIGRYEFTHEILGENDSNFEGEHVNRDRRISVICRDMPIKSGQEKLEMKPLMEIE
;
A
#
# COMPACT_ATOMS: atom_id res chain seq x y z
N MET A 1 -16.91 24.87 8.46
CA MET A 1 -17.50 23.86 7.55
C MET A 1 -17.01 24.03 6.10
N ARG A 2 -17.22 25.17 5.41
CA ARG A 2 -16.75 25.36 4.01
C ARG A 2 -15.24 25.11 3.79
N ALA A 3 -14.37 25.65 4.66
CA ALA A 3 -12.91 25.48 4.54
C ALA A 3 -12.37 24.06 4.84
N VAL A 4 -13.21 23.15 5.38
CA VAL A 4 -12.84 21.75 5.63
C VAL A 4 -13.28 20.87 4.47
N ALA A 5 -14.45 21.15 3.87
CA ALA A 5 -14.92 20.47 2.67
C ALA A 5 -13.99 20.69 1.46
N ASP A 6 -13.35 21.86 1.35
CA ASP A 6 -12.38 22.13 0.29
C ASP A 6 -11.07 21.32 0.41
N LEU A 7 -10.76 20.78 1.60
CA LEU A 7 -9.57 19.96 1.84
C LEU A 7 -9.73 18.50 1.39
N VAL A 8 -10.96 18.04 1.15
CA VAL A 8 -11.30 16.63 0.86
C VAL A 8 -11.78 16.47 -0.59
N LYS A 9 -11.36 17.33 -1.53
CA LYS A 9 -11.77 17.26 -2.95
C LYS A 9 -11.23 16.06 -3.73
N ASN A 10 -10.59 15.10 -3.07
CA ASN A 10 -10.13 13.89 -3.75
C ASN A 10 -11.24 12.83 -3.68
N PRO A 11 -11.87 12.45 -4.82
CA PRO A 11 -12.95 11.45 -4.84
C PRO A 11 -12.48 10.05 -4.42
N LEU A 12 -11.17 9.85 -4.24
CA LEU A 12 -10.57 8.59 -3.80
C LEU A 12 -10.26 8.57 -2.30
N VAL A 13 -10.62 9.61 -1.56
CA VAL A 13 -10.38 9.71 -0.12
C VAL A 13 -11.68 10.04 0.59
N CYS A 14 -12.18 9.08 1.36
CA CYS A 14 -13.34 9.27 2.23
C CYS A 14 -12.88 9.51 3.66
N ILE A 15 -13.36 10.58 4.29
CA ILE A 15 -13.04 10.92 5.69
C ILE A 15 -14.26 10.65 6.55
N HIS A 16 -14.14 9.71 7.48
CA HIS A 16 -15.21 9.39 8.43
C HIS A 16 -15.17 10.32 9.63
N ASN A 17 -16.34 10.57 10.24
CA ASN A 17 -16.49 11.43 11.43
C ASN A 17 -15.81 12.80 11.25
N LEU A 18 -15.95 13.43 10.07
CA LEU A 18 -15.21 14.63 9.68
C LEU A 18 -15.24 15.75 10.73
N GLU A 19 -16.35 15.87 11.47
CA GLU A 19 -16.54 16.85 12.54
C GLU A 19 -15.62 16.66 13.75
N LYS A 20 -15.07 15.46 13.94
CA LYS A 20 -14.17 15.11 15.05
C LYS A 20 -12.70 15.33 14.73
N TRP A 21 -12.35 15.62 13.47
CA TRP A 21 -10.96 15.76 13.05
C TRP A 21 -10.36 17.12 13.43
N PRO A 22 -9.20 17.15 14.11
CA PRO A 22 -8.40 18.36 14.19
C PRO A 22 -7.98 18.81 12.79
N LYS A 23 -8.21 20.09 12.45
CA LYS A 23 -8.00 20.62 11.10
C LYS A 23 -6.58 20.37 10.57
N THR A 24 -5.56 20.58 11.41
CA THR A 24 -4.14 20.38 11.05
C THR A 24 -3.83 18.92 10.77
N LEU A 25 -4.39 18.00 11.58
CA LEU A 25 -4.19 16.57 11.40
C LEU A 25 -4.83 16.09 10.09
N LEU A 26 -6.04 16.56 9.78
CA LEU A 26 -6.72 16.26 8.52
C LEU A 26 -5.95 16.79 7.30
N GLN A 27 -5.41 18.01 7.38
CA GLN A 27 -4.57 18.61 6.34
C GLN A 27 -3.30 17.79 6.11
N ASN A 28 -2.65 17.34 7.19
CA ASN A 28 -1.47 16.49 7.08
C ASN A 28 -1.83 15.13 6.47
N LEU A 29 -2.93 14.49 6.92
CA LEU A 29 -3.35 13.18 6.41
C LEU A 29 -3.60 13.24 4.91
N THR A 30 -4.43 14.18 4.46
CA THR A 30 -4.79 14.35 3.04
C THR A 30 -3.59 14.71 2.16
N SER A 31 -2.55 15.31 2.73
CA SER A 31 -1.28 15.59 2.03
C SER A 31 -0.31 14.41 2.04
N ASN A 32 -0.41 13.53 3.04
CA ASN A 32 0.49 12.40 3.26
C ASN A 32 -0.06 11.05 2.73
N CYS A 33 -1.37 10.96 2.53
CA CYS A 33 -2.07 9.78 2.04
C CYS A 33 -2.77 10.13 0.74
N THR A 34 -2.21 9.69 -0.38
CA THR A 34 -2.70 10.08 -1.71
C THR A 34 -2.95 8.87 -2.57
N VAL A 35 -4.00 8.91 -3.39
CA VAL A 35 -4.25 7.96 -4.47
C VAL A 35 -4.29 8.72 -5.79
N LYS A 36 -3.60 8.19 -6.80
CA LYS A 36 -3.66 8.65 -8.19
C LYS A 36 -4.25 7.56 -9.07
N GLU A 37 -5.44 7.82 -9.61
CA GLU A 37 -6.10 6.98 -10.60
C GLU A 37 -5.28 6.86 -11.89
N ASP A 38 -5.49 5.74 -12.60
CA ASP A 38 -4.92 5.46 -13.92
C ASP A 38 -3.43 5.82 -14.04
N PHE A 39 -2.66 5.51 -12.98
CA PHE A 39 -1.23 5.80 -12.92
C PHE A 39 -0.43 4.93 -13.90
N ILE A 40 -0.86 3.69 -14.08
CA ILE A 40 -0.40 2.82 -15.16
C ILE A 40 -1.50 2.65 -16.21
N THR A 41 -1.07 2.45 -17.46
CA THR A 41 -1.98 2.09 -18.55
C THR A 41 -2.41 0.62 -18.46
N ILE A 42 -3.38 0.24 -19.28
CA ILE A 42 -3.79 -1.17 -19.43
C ILE A 42 -2.62 -2.02 -19.93
N GLN A 43 -1.83 -1.50 -20.88
CA GLN A 43 -0.68 -2.20 -21.44
C GLN A 43 0.45 -2.37 -20.41
N GLU A 44 0.66 -1.36 -19.56
CA GLU A 44 1.63 -1.44 -18.47
C GLU A 44 1.20 -2.44 -17.40
N GLU A 45 -0.10 -2.49 -17.07
CA GLU A 45 -0.65 -3.53 -16.18
C GLU A 45 -0.46 -4.94 -16.78
N GLU A 46 -0.75 -5.11 -18.06
CA GLU A 46 -0.53 -6.38 -18.77
C GLU A 46 0.95 -6.80 -18.77
N SER A 47 1.88 -5.86 -18.98
CA SER A 47 3.32 -6.15 -18.95
C SER A 47 3.80 -6.55 -17.55
N LEU A 48 3.32 -5.89 -16.50
CA LEU A 48 3.58 -6.28 -15.11
C LEU A 48 3.03 -7.68 -14.81
N LEU A 49 1.76 -7.94 -15.14
CA LEU A 49 1.12 -9.23 -14.88
C LEU A 49 1.79 -10.37 -15.66
N LYS A 50 2.19 -10.13 -16.91
CA LYS A 50 2.90 -11.13 -17.74
C LYS A 50 4.23 -11.56 -17.10
N GLU A 51 4.93 -10.64 -16.44
CA GLU A 51 6.16 -10.95 -15.72
C GLU A 51 5.89 -11.57 -14.34
N ILE A 52 4.87 -11.10 -13.60
CA ILE A 52 4.59 -11.53 -12.23
C ILE A 52 3.93 -12.92 -12.16
N GLU A 53 2.91 -13.16 -13.00
CA GLU A 53 2.03 -14.33 -12.91
C GLU A 53 2.73 -15.69 -12.98
N PRO A 54 3.72 -15.92 -13.87
CA PRO A 54 4.40 -17.22 -13.96
C PRO A 54 5.07 -17.65 -12.65
N HIS A 55 5.49 -16.68 -11.83
CA HIS A 55 6.10 -16.92 -10.54
C HIS A 55 5.05 -17.08 -9.45
N MET A 56 4.07 -16.17 -9.39
CA MET A 56 3.04 -16.20 -8.35
C MET A 56 2.21 -17.48 -8.38
N LYS A 57 1.86 -17.99 -9.57
CA LYS A 57 1.07 -19.23 -9.73
C LYS A 57 1.72 -20.47 -9.13
N ARG A 58 3.05 -20.46 -8.90
CA ARG A 58 3.79 -21.56 -8.27
C ARG A 58 3.71 -21.53 -6.75
N LEU A 59 3.35 -20.40 -6.17
CA LEU A 59 3.19 -20.23 -4.73
C LEU A 59 1.75 -20.58 -4.32
N ARG A 60 1.62 -21.18 -3.14
CA ARG A 60 0.34 -21.47 -2.50
C ARG A 60 -0.14 -20.26 -1.73
N TYR A 61 -1.46 -20.10 -1.62
CA TYR A 61 -2.02 -19.12 -0.69
C TYR A 61 -1.78 -19.58 0.75
N GLU A 62 -1.22 -18.70 1.56
CA GLU A 62 -0.99 -18.83 2.98
C GLU A 62 -2.16 -18.20 3.74
N LYS A 63 -2.65 -18.88 4.78
CA LYS A 63 -3.77 -18.40 5.58
C LYS A 63 -3.36 -17.37 6.63
N SER A 64 -2.11 -17.39 7.10
CA SER A 64 -1.61 -16.45 8.11
C SER A 64 -0.10 -16.44 8.13
N HIS A 65 0.47 -15.25 8.28
CA HIS A 65 1.90 -15.03 8.54
C HIS A 65 2.20 -15.10 10.06
N TRP A 66 3.48 -15.08 10.47
CA TRP A 66 3.85 -15.13 11.89
C TRP A 66 3.43 -13.89 12.69
N ASP A 67 3.27 -12.74 12.02
CA ASP A 67 2.74 -11.49 12.60
C ASP A 67 1.23 -11.32 12.40
N ASP A 68 0.59 -12.30 11.76
CA ASP A 68 -0.84 -12.42 11.56
C ASP A 68 -1.47 -11.22 10.80
N ALA A 69 -0.67 -10.40 10.12
CA ALA A 69 -1.10 -9.15 9.49
C ALA A 69 -1.85 -9.39 8.17
N ILE A 70 -1.53 -10.46 7.44
CA ILE A 70 -2.12 -10.75 6.13
C ILE A 70 -2.80 -12.12 6.14
N TYR A 71 -4.03 -12.16 5.61
CA TYR A 71 -4.85 -13.37 5.51
C TYR A 71 -5.10 -13.74 4.05
N LEU A 72 -4.92 -15.03 3.74
CA LEU A 72 -5.18 -15.66 2.43
C LEU A 72 -4.48 -14.96 1.27
N TYR A 73 -3.16 -15.01 1.30
CA TYR A 73 -2.27 -14.29 0.40
C TYR A 73 -1.11 -15.15 -0.08
N ARG A 74 -0.38 -14.69 -1.09
CA ARG A 74 0.96 -15.18 -1.40
C ARG A 74 1.82 -13.99 -1.78
N GLU A 75 3.09 -14.04 -1.44
CA GLU A 75 3.98 -12.91 -1.66
C GLU A 75 5.35 -13.35 -2.13
N ARG A 76 6.07 -12.41 -2.72
CA ARG A 76 7.50 -12.55 -3.00
C ARG A 76 8.14 -11.19 -3.16
N GLU A 77 9.47 -11.22 -3.11
CA GLU A 77 10.29 -10.08 -3.48
C GLU A 77 10.91 -10.29 -4.87
N GLN A 78 11.00 -9.21 -5.64
CA GLN A 78 11.64 -9.22 -6.95
C GLN A 78 12.57 -8.03 -7.14
N ARG A 79 13.82 -8.33 -7.50
CA ARG A 79 14.86 -7.33 -7.79
C ARG A 79 15.06 -7.06 -9.27
N ARG A 80 15.01 -8.09 -10.11
CA ARG A 80 15.23 -7.95 -11.56
C ARG A 80 13.88 -7.86 -12.26
N TRP A 81 13.73 -6.86 -13.11
CA TRP A 81 12.54 -6.63 -13.90
C TRP A 81 12.90 -6.54 -15.38
N ASN A 82 11.97 -6.81 -16.27
CA ASN A 82 12.20 -6.55 -17.69
C ASN A 82 12.28 -5.03 -17.96
N LYS A 83 12.84 -4.63 -19.10
CA LYS A 83 13.07 -3.20 -19.43
C LYS A 83 11.80 -2.36 -19.44
N GLU A 84 10.66 -2.91 -19.87
CA GLU A 84 9.39 -2.18 -19.89
C GLU A 84 8.92 -1.91 -18.46
N ASN A 85 8.99 -2.92 -17.60
CA ASN A 85 8.57 -2.83 -16.20
C ASN A 85 9.55 -2.00 -15.35
N GLU A 86 10.84 -1.99 -15.67
CA GLU A 86 11.83 -1.09 -15.05
C GLU A 86 11.45 0.39 -15.25
N LEU A 87 10.89 0.77 -16.41
CA LEU A 87 10.43 2.14 -16.65
C LEU A 87 9.21 2.51 -15.80
N ILE A 88 8.28 1.56 -15.61
CA ILE A 88 7.12 1.75 -14.73
C ILE A 88 7.60 1.93 -13.29
N LEU A 89 8.47 1.04 -12.81
CA LEU A 89 9.03 1.12 -11.47
C LEU A 89 9.79 2.42 -11.26
N LYS A 90 10.62 2.83 -12.23
CA LYS A 90 11.32 4.13 -12.16
C LYS A 90 10.33 5.28 -12.02
N ARG A 91 9.21 5.26 -12.77
CA ARG A 91 8.17 6.30 -12.66
C ARG A 91 7.49 6.31 -11.29
N ILE A 92 7.26 5.14 -10.69
CA ILE A 92 6.78 5.04 -9.30
C ILE A 92 7.79 5.69 -8.37
N MET A 93 9.09 5.37 -8.55
CA MET A 93 10.16 5.89 -7.70
C MET A 93 10.25 7.41 -7.78
N ASP A 94 10.32 7.96 -9.00
CA ASP A 94 10.48 9.39 -9.26
C ASP A 94 9.35 10.25 -8.69
N ILE A 95 8.12 9.71 -8.62
CA ILE A 95 6.94 10.44 -8.12
C ILE A 95 6.74 10.26 -6.62
N SER A 96 7.22 9.15 -6.06
CA SER A 96 6.92 8.79 -4.68
C SER A 96 8.02 9.17 -3.70
N PHE A 97 9.28 9.11 -4.12
CA PHE A 97 10.43 9.22 -3.23
C PHE A 97 11.28 10.45 -3.55
N PRO A 98 11.97 11.03 -2.56
CA PRO A 98 13.01 12.03 -2.79
C PRO A 98 14.10 11.53 -3.76
N PRO A 99 14.70 12.41 -4.59
CA PRO A 99 15.73 12.02 -5.57
C PRO A 99 16.97 11.33 -4.97
N ASP A 100 17.25 11.58 -3.69
CA ASP A 100 18.38 11.05 -2.92
C ASP A 100 18.01 9.86 -2.02
N ALA A 101 16.75 9.40 -2.05
CA ALA A 101 16.31 8.29 -1.25
C ALA A 101 17.00 6.99 -1.67
N ALA A 102 17.67 6.32 -0.73
CA ALA A 102 18.14 4.96 -0.94
C ALA A 102 16.93 4.02 -1.03
N HIS A 103 16.82 3.29 -2.14
CA HIS A 103 15.70 2.38 -2.37
C HIS A 103 16.03 0.95 -1.95
N LEU A 104 15.04 0.22 -1.45
CA LEU A 104 15.13 -1.23 -1.35
C LEU A 104 15.24 -1.78 -2.78
N GLY A 105 16.32 -2.53 -3.04
CA GLY A 105 16.50 -3.19 -4.34
C GLY A 105 15.49 -4.31 -4.61
N TYR A 106 14.71 -4.70 -3.59
CA TYR A 106 13.67 -5.70 -3.66
C TYR A 106 12.30 -5.02 -3.62
N ILE A 107 11.53 -5.20 -4.69
CA ILE A 107 10.14 -4.75 -4.78
C ILE A 107 9.23 -5.85 -4.27
N HIS A 108 8.33 -5.49 -3.37
CA HIS A 108 7.40 -6.43 -2.77
C HIS A 108 6.19 -6.63 -3.69
N ILE A 109 5.91 -7.89 -4.03
CA ILE A 109 4.73 -8.29 -4.80
C ILE A 109 3.83 -9.10 -3.88
N LEU A 110 2.64 -8.57 -3.63
CA LEU A 110 1.61 -9.20 -2.81
C LEU A 110 0.40 -9.56 -3.66
N ASP A 111 -0.01 -10.82 -3.66
CA ASP A 111 -1.20 -11.34 -4.35
C ASP A 111 -2.21 -11.82 -3.30
N LEU A 112 -3.31 -11.07 -3.18
CA LEU A 112 -4.42 -11.37 -2.31
C LEU A 112 -5.49 -12.16 -3.06
N HIS A 113 -5.97 -13.23 -2.43
CA HIS A 113 -7.18 -13.91 -2.88
C HIS A 113 -8.39 -12.96 -2.75
N LYS A 114 -9.49 -13.26 -3.47
CA LYS A 114 -10.75 -12.51 -3.34
C LYS A 114 -11.27 -12.43 -1.91
N ASP A 115 -11.09 -13.52 -1.15
CA ASP A 115 -11.47 -13.62 0.26
C ASP A 115 -10.32 -13.22 1.21
N GLY A 116 -9.21 -12.71 0.67
CA GLY A 116 -8.03 -12.28 1.41
C GLY A 116 -8.12 -10.82 1.85
N CYS A 117 -7.47 -10.51 2.96
CA CYS A 117 -7.43 -9.16 3.53
C CYS A 117 -6.08 -8.89 4.20
N ILE A 118 -5.84 -7.62 4.48
CA ILE A 118 -4.71 -7.18 5.30
C ILE A 118 -5.32 -6.53 6.54
N LYS A 119 -4.97 -7.02 7.74
CA LYS A 119 -5.44 -6.48 9.03
C LYS A 119 -4.76 -5.13 9.34
N PRO A 120 -5.31 -4.31 10.25
CA PRO A 120 -4.70 -3.05 10.65
C PRO A 120 -3.28 -3.21 11.18
N HIS A 121 -2.31 -2.60 10.51
CA HIS A 121 -0.90 -2.63 10.95
C HIS A 121 -0.16 -1.35 10.54
N ILE A 122 1.02 -1.15 11.15
CA ILE A 122 1.99 -0.12 10.77
C ILE A 122 3.27 -0.84 10.34
N ASP A 123 3.77 -0.53 9.14
CA ASP A 123 4.99 -1.15 8.62
C ASP A 123 6.19 -0.89 9.56
N SER A 124 6.96 -1.94 9.82
CA SER A 124 8.11 -1.89 10.71
C SER A 124 9.13 -0.84 10.26
N ILE A 125 9.47 0.07 11.17
CA ILE A 125 10.54 1.08 10.97
C ILE A 125 11.92 0.44 10.76
N ARG A 126 12.09 -0.85 11.09
CA ARG A 126 13.34 -1.59 10.87
C ARG A 126 13.54 -1.97 9.41
N TYR A 127 12.46 -2.05 8.62
CA TYR A 127 12.47 -2.58 7.26
C TYR A 127 11.87 -1.62 6.23
N CYS A 128 11.16 -0.57 6.67
CA CYS A 128 10.55 0.43 5.79
C CYS A 128 10.90 1.85 6.27
N GLY A 129 11.39 2.69 5.36
CA GLY A 129 11.63 4.11 5.60
C GLY A 129 10.34 4.95 5.65
N ASP A 130 10.43 6.18 5.15
CA ASP A 130 9.39 7.21 5.26
C ASP A 130 8.24 7.07 4.26
N VAL A 131 8.43 6.27 3.20
CA VAL A 131 7.51 6.22 2.07
C VAL A 131 7.13 4.79 1.72
N ILE A 132 5.82 4.52 1.73
CA ILE A 132 5.23 3.31 1.16
C ILE A 132 4.45 3.75 -0.08
N SER A 133 4.77 3.16 -1.22
CA SER A 133 4.08 3.46 -2.47
C SER A 133 3.74 2.17 -3.20
N GLY A 134 2.50 2.02 -3.67
CA GLY A 134 2.07 0.77 -4.27
C GLY A 134 1.10 0.96 -5.42
N VAL A 135 1.29 0.17 -6.47
CA VAL A 135 0.33 0.09 -7.59
C VAL A 135 -0.62 -1.07 -7.36
N SER A 136 -1.92 -0.84 -7.55
CA SER A 136 -2.96 -1.86 -7.46
C SER A 136 -3.25 -2.44 -8.84
N LEU A 137 -3.26 -3.77 -8.98
CA LEU A 137 -3.49 -4.50 -10.22
C LEU A 137 -4.70 -5.43 -10.08
N MET A 138 -5.29 -5.78 -11.22
CA MET A 138 -6.40 -6.74 -11.39
C MET A 138 -7.77 -6.26 -10.90
N SER A 139 -7.90 -5.91 -9.62
CA SER A 139 -9.19 -5.52 -9.02
C SER A 139 -9.07 -4.30 -8.12
N ASP A 140 -10.21 -3.65 -7.89
CA ASP A 140 -10.34 -2.56 -6.95
C ASP A 140 -10.30 -3.08 -5.50
N SER A 141 -10.00 -2.19 -4.55
CA SER A 141 -10.08 -2.47 -3.12
C SER A 141 -10.18 -1.19 -2.31
N VAL A 142 -10.59 -1.30 -1.04
CA VAL A 142 -10.56 -0.19 -0.09
C VAL A 142 -9.41 -0.39 0.89
N MET A 143 -8.53 0.60 1.00
CA MET A 143 -7.56 0.69 2.08
C MET A 143 -8.11 1.57 3.18
N ARG A 144 -8.21 1.05 4.41
CA ARG A 144 -8.65 1.84 5.56
C ARG A 144 -7.47 2.26 6.40
N LEU A 145 -7.47 3.52 6.80
CA LEU A 145 -6.52 4.16 7.69
C LEU A 145 -7.19 4.45 9.02
N ARG A 146 -6.57 4.05 10.14
CA ARG A 146 -7.07 4.35 11.50
C ARG A 146 -5.95 4.93 12.34
N HIS A 147 -6.22 6.04 13.02
CA HIS A 147 -5.23 6.63 13.93
C HIS A 147 -4.88 5.64 15.04
N LYS A 148 -3.59 5.47 15.34
CA LYS A 148 -3.12 4.44 16.28
C LYS A 148 -3.71 4.57 17.69
N ASP A 149 -4.02 5.80 18.11
CA ASP A 149 -4.57 6.09 19.45
C ASP A 149 -6.10 6.33 19.45
N GLU A 150 -6.68 6.73 18.30
CA GLU A 150 -8.08 7.18 18.18
C GLU A 150 -8.81 6.37 17.10
N LYS A 151 -8.68 5.04 17.19
CA LYS A 151 -8.94 4.06 16.11
C LYS A 151 -10.37 4.03 15.58
N ASP A 152 -11.33 4.42 16.41
CA ASP A 152 -12.77 4.41 16.10
C ASP A 152 -13.30 5.80 15.70
N VAL A 153 -12.47 6.83 15.86
CA VAL A 153 -12.84 8.22 15.64
C VAL A 153 -12.20 8.75 14.38
N LEU A 154 -10.87 8.61 14.27
CA LEU A 154 -10.08 9.17 13.18
C LEU A 154 -9.81 8.09 12.14
N ILE A 155 -10.75 7.95 11.21
CA ILE A 155 -10.75 6.94 10.15
C ILE A 155 -10.84 7.61 8.78
N ALA A 156 -10.00 7.16 7.85
CA ALA A 156 -10.08 7.55 6.45
C ALA A 156 -10.00 6.31 5.57
N ASP A 157 -10.76 6.27 4.49
CA ASP A 157 -10.67 5.22 3.48
C ASP A 157 -10.07 5.78 2.20
N LEU A 158 -9.18 5.01 1.59
CA LEU A 158 -8.59 5.27 0.28
C LEU A 158 -9.16 4.28 -0.72
N PHE A 159 -9.77 4.77 -1.81
CA PHE A 159 -10.27 3.90 -2.87
C PHE A 159 -9.14 3.52 -3.83
N LEU A 160 -8.64 2.30 -3.69
CA LEU A 160 -7.54 1.77 -4.48
C LEU A 160 -8.08 1.08 -5.73
N LYS A 161 -8.40 1.88 -6.74
CA LYS A 161 -8.83 1.36 -8.04
C LYS A 161 -7.71 0.60 -8.74
N ARG A 162 -8.08 -0.36 -9.56
CA ARG A 162 -7.18 -1.04 -10.50
C ARG A 162 -6.39 0.00 -11.30
N ARG A 163 -5.08 -0.21 -11.42
CA ARG A 163 -4.06 0.68 -12.01
C ARG A 163 -3.78 1.98 -11.24
N SER A 164 -4.34 2.17 -10.06
CA SER A 164 -4.02 3.33 -9.23
C SER A 164 -2.68 3.16 -8.50
N LEU A 165 -2.03 4.29 -8.22
CA LEU A 165 -0.88 4.40 -7.33
C LEU A 165 -1.34 5.02 -6.02
N TYR A 166 -1.15 4.32 -4.90
CA TYR A 166 -1.27 4.92 -3.58
C TYR A 166 0.10 5.26 -3.00
N LYS A 167 0.13 6.28 -2.15
CA LYS A 167 1.33 6.69 -1.41
C LYS A 167 0.96 7.05 0.02
N LEU A 168 1.69 6.48 0.97
CA LEU A 168 1.63 6.78 2.40
C LEU A 168 2.97 7.35 2.83
N THR A 169 2.96 8.55 3.41
CA THR A 169 4.14 9.22 4.00
C THR A 169 3.79 9.81 5.36
N GLY A 170 4.78 10.39 6.05
CA GLY A 170 4.55 11.23 7.24
C GLY A 170 3.60 10.58 8.24
N ILE A 171 2.55 11.32 8.66
CA ILE A 171 1.59 10.78 9.64
C ILE A 171 0.85 9.55 9.11
N GLY A 172 0.60 9.46 7.81
CA GLY A 172 -0.07 8.31 7.19
C GLY A 172 0.71 7.00 7.34
N ARG A 173 2.04 7.10 7.37
CA ARG A 173 2.94 5.94 7.51
C ARG A 173 3.27 5.61 8.97
N TYR A 174 3.24 6.59 9.87
CA TYR A 174 3.72 6.44 11.26
C TYR A 174 2.62 6.46 12.32
N GLU A 175 1.53 7.19 12.08
CA GLU A 175 0.48 7.47 13.07
C GLU A 175 -0.84 6.76 12.74
N PHE A 176 -0.95 6.20 11.53
CA PHE A 176 -2.14 5.49 11.07
C PHE A 176 -1.79 4.03 10.75
N THR A 177 -2.57 3.11 11.31
CA THR A 177 -2.58 1.74 10.79
C THR A 177 -3.22 1.76 9.41
N HIS A 178 -2.77 0.88 8.52
CA HIS A 178 -3.40 0.63 7.24
C HIS A 178 -3.87 -0.83 7.13
N GLU A 179 -5.00 -1.03 6.47
CA GLU A 179 -5.62 -2.34 6.24
C GLU A 179 -6.24 -2.39 4.85
N ILE A 180 -6.36 -3.58 4.25
CA ILE A 180 -7.12 -3.81 3.01
C ILE A 180 -8.37 -4.58 3.39
N LEU A 181 -9.53 -3.93 3.27
CA LEU A 181 -10.80 -4.45 3.75
C LEU A 181 -11.21 -5.71 2.98
N GLY A 182 -11.56 -6.77 3.71
CA GLY A 182 -12.12 -8.01 3.15
C GLY A 182 -13.51 -7.81 2.54
N GLU A 183 -14.00 -8.82 1.82
CA GLU A 183 -15.28 -8.76 1.08
C GLU A 183 -16.42 -8.21 1.94
N ASN A 184 -16.64 -8.71 3.16
CA ASN A 184 -17.79 -8.28 3.96
C ASN A 184 -17.74 -6.80 4.40
N ASP A 185 -16.55 -6.21 4.48
CA ASP A 185 -16.33 -4.87 5.02
C ASP A 185 -15.95 -3.83 3.95
N SER A 186 -15.71 -4.27 2.70
CA SER A 186 -15.21 -3.45 1.62
C SER A 186 -16.28 -2.47 1.12
N ASN A 187 -16.41 -1.34 1.81
CA ASN A 187 -17.33 -0.28 1.46
C ASN A 187 -16.58 1.04 1.34
N PHE A 188 -16.89 1.83 0.31
CA PHE A 188 -16.35 3.16 0.10
C PHE A 188 -17.50 4.14 -0.12
N GLU A 189 -17.57 5.21 0.68
CA GLU A 189 -18.69 6.18 0.66
C GLU A 189 -20.09 5.55 0.75
N GLY A 190 -20.21 4.42 1.45
CA GLY A 190 -21.48 3.70 1.62
C GLY A 190 -21.81 2.70 0.51
N GLU A 191 -21.03 2.69 -0.57
CA GLU A 191 -21.17 1.74 -1.67
C GLU A 191 -20.25 0.53 -1.49
N HIS A 192 -20.77 -0.66 -1.79
CA HIS A 192 -20.01 -1.89 -1.67
C HIS A 192 -19.02 -2.05 -2.83
N VAL A 193 -17.74 -2.30 -2.52
CA VAL A 193 -16.66 -2.54 -3.48
C VAL A 193 -16.37 -4.04 -3.51
N ASN A 194 -16.89 -4.73 -4.51
CA ASN A 194 -16.66 -6.18 -4.68
C ASN A 194 -15.16 -6.50 -4.72
N ARG A 195 -14.70 -7.42 -3.87
CA ARG A 195 -13.33 -7.92 -3.90
C ARG A 195 -13.20 -9.04 -4.93
N ASP A 196 -12.09 -8.98 -5.65
CA ASP A 196 -11.57 -10.10 -6.43
C ASP A 196 -10.08 -10.27 -6.11
N ARG A 197 -9.41 -11.19 -6.81
CA ARG A 197 -7.97 -11.35 -6.73
C ARG A 197 -7.30 -10.02 -7.08
N ARG A 198 -6.43 -9.57 -6.16
CA ARG A 198 -5.72 -8.30 -6.26
C ARG A 198 -4.23 -8.55 -6.14
N ILE A 199 -3.44 -8.02 -7.07
CA ILE A 199 -1.98 -7.96 -6.92
C ILE A 199 -1.58 -6.52 -6.63
N SER A 200 -0.64 -6.31 -5.72
CA SER A 200 0.03 -5.03 -5.52
C SER A 200 1.53 -5.15 -5.68
N VAL A 201 2.10 -4.16 -6.37
CA VAL A 201 3.56 -3.96 -6.51
C VAL A 201 3.94 -2.79 -5.63
N ILE A 202 4.66 -3.08 -4.55
CA ILE A 202 4.89 -2.17 -3.42
C ILE A 202 6.37 -1.82 -3.36
N CYS A 203 6.65 -0.53 -3.50
CA CYS A 203 7.95 0.09 -3.32
C CYS A 203 8.04 0.72 -1.93
N ARG A 204 9.19 0.53 -1.29
CA ARG A 204 9.54 1.15 -0.01
C ARG A 204 10.95 1.70 -0.08
N ASP A 205 11.21 2.78 0.65
CA ASP A 205 12.55 3.29 0.87
C ASP A 205 13.26 2.55 2.00
N MET A 206 14.58 2.66 2.01
CA MET A 206 15.40 2.10 3.07
C MET A 206 15.07 2.81 4.40
N PRO A 207 15.05 2.08 5.51
CA PRO A 207 14.95 2.69 6.83
C PRO A 207 16.11 3.68 7.03
N ILE A 208 15.79 4.87 7.55
CA ILE A 208 16.82 5.85 7.95
C ILE A 208 17.61 5.21 9.09
N LYS A 209 18.90 4.97 8.87
CA LYS A 209 19.80 4.47 9.91
C LYS A 209 19.96 5.53 10.99
N SER A 210 19.11 5.51 12.02
CA SER A 210 19.41 6.19 13.28
C SER A 210 20.59 5.46 13.92
N GLY A 211 21.79 6.04 13.86
CA GLY A 211 22.99 5.69 14.65
C GLY A 211 23.26 4.20 14.90
N GLN A 212 24.14 3.60 14.09
CA GLN A 212 24.88 2.36 14.35
C GLN A 212 24.11 1.19 15.02
N GLU A 213 23.52 0.33 14.19
CA GLU A 213 23.66 -1.12 14.35
C GLU A 213 23.69 -1.73 12.93
N LYS A 214 24.76 -2.45 12.61
CA LYS A 214 24.84 -3.24 11.37
C LYS A 214 23.85 -4.40 11.53
N LEU A 215 22.68 -4.28 10.91
CA LEU A 215 21.78 -5.41 10.72
C LEU A 215 22.45 -6.41 9.75
N GLU A 216 23.00 -7.49 10.29
CA GLU A 216 23.22 -8.71 9.51
C GLU A 216 21.85 -9.30 9.19
N MET A 217 21.44 -9.20 7.92
CA MET A 217 20.30 -9.94 7.42
C MET A 217 20.66 -11.44 7.45
N LYS A 218 20.01 -12.21 8.32
CA LYS A 218 20.05 -13.67 8.19
C LYS A 218 19.35 -14.05 6.87
N PRO A 219 19.96 -14.86 6.01
CA PRO A 219 19.28 -15.38 4.84
C PRO A 219 18.01 -16.10 5.28
N LEU A 220 16.89 -15.85 4.60
CA LEU A 220 15.76 -16.76 4.62
C LEU A 220 16.30 -18.13 4.19
N MET A 221 16.09 -19.14 5.03
CA MET A 221 16.54 -20.50 4.74
C MET A 221 16.03 -20.89 3.35
N GLU A 222 16.96 -21.23 2.47
CA GLU A 222 16.64 -21.89 1.21
C GLU A 222 15.96 -23.21 1.59
N ILE A 223 14.68 -23.33 1.27
CA ILE A 223 13.98 -24.60 1.36
C ILE A 223 14.51 -25.44 0.19
N GLU A 224 15.32 -26.45 0.51
CA GLU A 224 15.77 -27.50 -0.42
C GLU A 224 14.58 -28.24 -1.06
#